data_AF-A0A7V0MJF9-F1
#
_entry.id   AF-A0A7V0MJF9-F1
#
_cell.length_a   1.000
_cell.length_b   1.000
_cell.length_c   1.000
_cell.angle_alpha   90.00
_cell.angle_beta   90.00
_cell.angle_gamma   90.00
#
_symmetry.space_group_name_H-M   'P 1'
#
loop_
_entity.id
_entity.type
_entity.pdbx_description
1 polymer ?
#
loop_
_entity_poly.entity_id
_entity_poly.type
_entity_poly.pdbx_seq_one_letter_code
_entity_poly.pdbx_strand_id
1 'polypeptide(L)'
;MKNYKRNNSGKDRKKKELIIIAISLVLVAILTFIEVNFWGLRLNLPIASNIALFALININVILLILAVYLVLRNVAKLVYERKKNILGHKLKTKLITGLIGLTIIPTFLLFSIAVKFISNSMDYWFNLQVEQSLEKALEVGKRYYDDASSSLLYVSQNISGDVTKILSRPSSKTLKQMNKVFRRYLAPSHLDGLYLLKNKKIVAKAEYSEVDPRRIIKLYERKVKKDSRHKTPSTTIYSHKNKELIFAFVPLAPKIKKKASKPGTYYLVTMRKIP
;
A
#
# COMPACT_ATOMS: atom_id res chain seq x y z
N MET A 1 -12.07 -75.01 -51.09
CA MET A 1 -11.48 -73.65 -51.18
C MET A 1 -11.79 -72.88 -49.90
N LYS A 2 -10.81 -72.66 -49.02
CA LYS A 2 -10.99 -72.03 -47.70
C LYS A 2 -10.34 -70.63 -47.73
N ASN A 3 -11.15 -69.58 -47.78
CA ASN A 3 -10.68 -68.19 -47.90
C ASN A 3 -10.04 -67.69 -46.59
N TYR A 4 -8.74 -67.37 -46.65
CA TYR A 4 -7.99 -66.77 -45.57
C TYR A 4 -8.36 -65.28 -45.43
N LYS A 5 -9.17 -64.95 -44.42
CA LYS A 5 -9.54 -63.57 -44.09
C LYS A 5 -8.32 -62.85 -43.48
N ARG A 6 -7.72 -61.97 -44.29
CA ARG A 6 -6.50 -61.23 -44.02
C ARG A 6 -6.63 -60.33 -42.78
N ASN A 7 -5.67 -60.47 -41.88
CA ASN A 7 -5.57 -59.85 -40.56
C ASN A 7 -5.30 -58.34 -40.64
N ASN A 8 -6.32 -57.50 -40.40
CA ASN A 8 -6.21 -56.02 -40.37
C ASN A 8 -5.86 -55.42 -38.99
N SER A 9 -5.63 -56.25 -37.97
CA SER A 9 -5.47 -55.79 -36.57
C SER A 9 -4.20 -54.96 -36.26
N GLY A 10 -3.18 -55.01 -37.14
CA GLY A 10 -1.93 -54.25 -36.98
C GLY A 10 -1.97 -52.81 -37.49
N LYS A 11 -2.81 -52.51 -38.51
CA LYS A 11 -2.90 -51.16 -39.10
C LYS A 11 -3.70 -50.19 -38.21
N ASP A 12 -4.76 -50.68 -37.55
CA ASP A 12 -5.60 -49.83 -36.69
C ASP A 12 -4.92 -49.42 -35.38
N ARG A 13 -3.98 -50.25 -34.87
CA ARG A 13 -3.17 -49.90 -33.70
C ARG A 13 -2.19 -48.76 -34.01
N LYS A 14 -1.51 -48.82 -35.15
CA LYS A 14 -0.59 -47.76 -35.59
C LYS A 14 -1.31 -46.44 -35.89
N LYS A 15 -2.50 -46.50 -36.48
CA LYS A 15 -3.34 -45.30 -36.72
C LYS A 15 -3.79 -44.64 -35.42
N LYS A 16 -4.18 -45.40 -34.41
CA LYS A 16 -4.57 -44.85 -33.10
C LYS A 16 -3.40 -44.18 -32.39
N GLU A 17 -2.20 -44.76 -32.45
CA GLU A 17 -1.00 -44.14 -31.87
C GLU A 17 -0.62 -42.83 -32.58
N LEU A 18 -0.71 -42.79 -33.92
CA LEU A 18 -0.47 -41.57 -34.70
C LEU A 18 -1.49 -40.47 -34.43
N ILE A 19 -2.79 -40.80 -34.31
CA ILE A 19 -3.85 -39.83 -34.00
C ILE A 19 -3.62 -39.23 -32.61
N ILE A 20 -3.21 -40.03 -31.65
CA ILE A 20 -2.96 -39.53 -30.30
C ILE A 20 -1.71 -38.64 -30.25
N ILE A 21 -0.64 -39.01 -30.95
CA ILE A 21 0.55 -38.13 -31.09
C ILE A 21 0.16 -36.80 -31.75
N ALA A 22 -0.67 -36.83 -32.80
CA ALA A 22 -1.15 -35.63 -33.48
C ALA A 22 -2.00 -34.75 -32.55
N ILE A 23 -2.89 -35.33 -31.75
CA ILE A 23 -3.69 -34.61 -30.76
C ILE A 23 -2.80 -33.98 -29.68
N SER A 24 -1.78 -34.70 -29.19
CA SER A 24 -0.82 -34.14 -28.24
C SER A 24 -0.05 -32.96 -28.83
N LEU A 25 0.37 -33.06 -30.10
CA LEU A 25 1.05 -31.98 -30.82
C LEU A 25 0.16 -30.74 -31.00
N VAL A 26 -1.11 -30.96 -31.36
CA VAL A 26 -2.10 -29.88 -31.52
C VAL A 26 -2.40 -29.22 -30.16
N LEU A 27 -2.53 -30.01 -29.09
CA LEU A 27 -2.77 -29.49 -27.75
C LEU A 27 -1.59 -28.64 -27.25
N VAL A 28 -0.36 -29.07 -27.52
CA VAL A 28 0.85 -28.28 -27.24
C VAL A 28 0.82 -26.96 -28.00
N ALA A 29 0.53 -27.00 -29.31
CA ALA A 29 0.46 -25.78 -30.13
C ALA A 29 -0.61 -24.79 -29.65
N ILE A 30 -1.78 -25.29 -29.24
CA ILE A 30 -2.86 -24.46 -28.67
C ILE A 30 -2.43 -23.84 -27.34
N LEU A 31 -1.77 -24.61 -26.46
CA LEU A 31 -1.29 -24.07 -25.19
C LEU A 31 -0.24 -22.98 -25.38
N THR A 32 0.74 -23.21 -26.27
CA THR A 32 1.76 -22.22 -26.62
C THR A 32 1.13 -20.95 -27.20
N PHE A 33 0.09 -21.09 -28.03
CA PHE A 33 -0.65 -19.95 -28.58
C PHE A 33 -1.37 -19.15 -27.49
N ILE A 34 -2.05 -19.83 -26.55
CA ILE A 34 -2.73 -19.18 -25.43
C ILE A 34 -1.72 -18.42 -24.55
N GLU A 35 -0.58 -19.03 -24.24
CA GLU A 35 0.46 -18.45 -23.38
C GLU A 35 1.06 -17.18 -23.98
N VAL A 36 1.45 -17.21 -25.26
CA VAL A 36 1.99 -16.03 -25.97
C VAL A 36 0.98 -14.89 -26.01
N ASN A 37 -0.29 -15.20 -26.26
CA ASN A 37 -1.33 -14.18 -26.36
C ASN A 37 -1.72 -13.59 -24.99
N PHE A 38 -1.77 -14.40 -23.93
CA PHE A 38 -2.14 -13.94 -22.59
C PHE A 38 -1.03 -13.16 -21.88
N TRP A 39 0.23 -13.58 -22.02
CA TRP A 39 1.35 -13.03 -21.24
C TRP A 39 2.21 -12.05 -22.04
N GLY A 40 2.35 -12.25 -23.36
CA GLY A 40 3.15 -11.37 -24.23
C GLY A 40 2.59 -9.95 -24.36
N LEU A 41 1.27 -9.77 -24.21
CA LEU A 41 0.62 -8.45 -24.32
C LEU A 41 0.65 -7.63 -23.02
N ARG A 42 0.93 -8.26 -21.86
CA ARG A 42 0.74 -7.63 -20.54
C ARG A 42 2.02 -7.11 -19.87
N LEU A 43 3.19 -7.53 -20.32
CA LEU A 43 4.46 -7.26 -19.64
C LEU A 43 5.51 -6.73 -20.64
N ASN A 44 5.54 -5.40 -20.80
CA ASN A 44 6.60 -4.65 -21.49
C ASN A 44 7.94 -4.77 -20.73
N LEU A 45 8.49 -5.98 -20.61
CA LEU A 45 9.67 -6.27 -19.78
C LEU A 45 10.91 -6.59 -20.64
N PRO A 46 12.13 -6.34 -20.13
CA PRO A 46 13.38 -6.56 -20.87
C PRO A 46 13.55 -8.00 -21.34
N ILE A 47 13.83 -8.17 -22.64
CA ILE A 47 13.65 -9.43 -23.36
C ILE A 47 14.64 -10.53 -22.91
N ALA A 48 15.86 -10.17 -22.51
CA ALA A 48 16.94 -11.13 -22.26
C ALA A 48 16.78 -11.99 -20.99
N SER A 49 16.39 -11.39 -19.85
CA SER A 49 16.15 -12.17 -18.61
C SER A 49 14.86 -12.98 -18.67
N ASN A 50 13.93 -12.60 -19.55
CA ASN A 50 12.65 -13.26 -19.70
C ASN A 50 12.71 -14.45 -20.67
N ILE A 51 13.60 -14.46 -21.67
CA ILE A 51 13.75 -15.62 -22.57
C ILE A 51 14.03 -16.91 -21.80
N ALA A 52 14.89 -16.87 -20.77
CA ALA A 52 15.18 -18.05 -19.95
C ALA A 52 13.96 -18.53 -19.15
N LEU A 53 13.20 -17.60 -18.55
CA LEU A 53 11.98 -17.93 -17.81
C LEU A 53 10.88 -18.44 -18.74
N PHE A 54 10.65 -17.80 -19.88
CA PHE A 54 9.71 -18.25 -20.90
C PHE A 54 10.09 -19.62 -21.45
N ALA A 55 11.37 -19.85 -21.77
CA ALA A 55 11.85 -21.15 -22.21
C ALA A 55 11.67 -22.22 -21.13
N LEU A 56 11.98 -21.91 -19.87
CA LEU A 56 11.84 -22.83 -18.74
C LEU A 56 10.37 -23.21 -18.50
N ILE A 57 9.45 -22.25 -18.56
CA ILE A 57 8.01 -22.50 -18.42
C ILE A 57 7.51 -23.33 -19.60
N ASN A 58 7.83 -22.95 -20.84
CA ASN A 58 7.44 -23.71 -22.03
C ASN A 58 7.97 -25.15 -21.99
N ILE A 59 9.25 -25.34 -21.66
CA ILE A 59 9.86 -26.67 -21.53
C ILE A 59 9.15 -27.49 -20.46
N ASN A 60 8.86 -26.90 -19.29
CA ASN A 60 8.12 -27.60 -18.22
C ASN A 60 6.70 -27.98 -18.64
N VAL A 61 5.98 -27.08 -19.32
CA VAL A 61 4.64 -27.34 -19.84
C VAL A 61 4.66 -28.48 -20.87
N ILE A 62 5.60 -28.45 -21.82
CA ILE A 62 5.79 -29.53 -22.80
C ILE A 62 6.12 -30.85 -22.10
N LEU A 63 7.05 -30.85 -21.13
CA LEU A 63 7.39 -32.03 -20.34
C LEU A 63 6.18 -32.57 -19.59
N LEU A 64 5.38 -31.70 -18.98
CA LEU A 64 4.20 -32.08 -18.21
C LEU A 64 3.14 -32.71 -19.12
N ILE A 65 2.84 -32.10 -20.27
CA ILE A 65 1.92 -32.68 -21.26
C ILE A 65 2.43 -34.03 -21.74
N LEU A 66 3.73 -34.15 -22.03
CA LEU A 66 4.35 -35.40 -22.47
C LEU A 66 4.28 -36.47 -21.38
N ALA A 67 4.54 -36.13 -20.13
CA ALA A 67 4.44 -37.03 -18.99
C ALA A 67 3.00 -37.51 -18.79
N VAL A 68 2.03 -36.59 -18.77
CA VAL A 68 0.59 -36.90 -18.68
C VAL A 68 0.19 -37.82 -19.83
N TYR A 69 0.65 -37.54 -21.05
CA TYR A 69 0.39 -38.38 -22.22
C TYR A 69 0.95 -39.80 -22.04
N LEU A 70 2.20 -39.95 -21.63
CA LEU A 70 2.82 -41.26 -21.39
C LEU A 70 2.05 -42.05 -20.32
N VAL A 71 1.67 -41.39 -19.23
CA VAL A 71 0.88 -41.99 -18.14
C VAL A 71 -0.49 -42.44 -18.65
N LEU A 72 -1.23 -41.55 -19.33
CA LEU A 72 -2.55 -41.87 -19.88
C LEU A 72 -2.49 -43.00 -20.91
N ARG A 73 -1.48 -43.01 -21.80
CA ARG A 73 -1.26 -44.11 -22.75
C ARG A 73 -1.02 -45.44 -22.04
N ASN A 74 -0.18 -45.44 -21.01
CA ASN A 74 0.14 -46.63 -20.23
C ASN A 74 -1.08 -47.14 -19.45
N VAL A 75 -1.85 -46.24 -18.84
CA VAL A 75 -3.09 -46.56 -18.12
C VAL A 75 -4.15 -47.07 -19.09
N ALA A 76 -4.36 -46.42 -20.23
CA ALA A 76 -5.33 -46.84 -21.24
C ALA A 76 -4.99 -48.23 -21.81
N LYS A 77 -3.70 -48.50 -22.06
CA LYS A 77 -3.22 -49.83 -22.47
C LYS A 77 -3.50 -50.87 -21.39
N LEU A 78 -3.21 -50.56 -20.12
CA LEU A 78 -3.46 -51.45 -18.99
C LEU A 78 -4.95 -51.77 -18.82
N VAL A 79 -5.82 -50.76 -18.91
CA VAL A 79 -7.28 -50.92 -18.80
C VAL A 79 -7.84 -51.73 -19.99
N TYR A 80 -7.32 -51.52 -21.19
CA TYR A 80 -7.75 -52.28 -22.38
C TYR A 80 -7.27 -53.74 -22.37
N GLU A 81 -6.04 -53.99 -21.90
CA GLU A 81 -5.50 -55.34 -21.68
C GLU A 81 -6.32 -56.10 -20.62
N ARG A 82 -6.81 -55.40 -19.59
CA ARG A 82 -7.71 -55.96 -18.56
C ARG A 82 -9.03 -56.46 -19.15
N LYS A 83 -9.60 -55.78 -20.15
CA LYS A 83 -10.83 -56.21 -20.84
C LYS A 83 -10.65 -57.42 -21.76
N LYS A 84 -9.43 -57.74 -22.19
CA LYS A 84 -9.16 -58.84 -23.13
C LYS A 84 -8.72 -60.17 -22.47
N ASN A 85 -8.79 -60.28 -21.13
CA ASN A 85 -8.45 -61.50 -20.37
C ASN A 85 -7.14 -62.17 -20.81
N ILE A 86 -6.13 -61.35 -21.11
CA ILE A 86 -4.81 -61.84 -21.51
C ILE A 86 -4.15 -62.46 -20.26
N LEU A 87 -3.65 -63.70 -20.38
CA LEU A 87 -2.97 -64.42 -19.30
C LEU A 87 -1.81 -63.57 -18.75
N GLY A 88 -1.80 -63.31 -17.44
CA GLY A 88 -0.76 -62.52 -16.73
C GLY A 88 -1.16 -61.11 -16.25
N HIS A 89 -2.32 -60.56 -16.65
CA HIS A 89 -2.73 -59.19 -16.30
C HIS A 89 -2.94 -58.94 -14.78
N LYS A 90 -3.28 -59.98 -14.00
CA LYS A 90 -3.51 -59.87 -12.54
C LYS A 90 -2.21 -59.56 -11.77
N LEU A 91 -1.10 -60.18 -12.14
CA LEU A 91 0.22 -59.92 -11.54
C LEU A 91 0.69 -58.50 -11.85
N LYS A 92 0.65 -58.10 -13.12
CA LYS A 92 1.02 -56.75 -13.58
C LYS A 92 0.23 -55.66 -12.87
N THR A 93 -1.07 -55.84 -12.68
CA THR A 93 -1.92 -54.87 -11.98
C THR A 93 -1.58 -54.77 -10.50
N LYS A 94 -1.38 -55.90 -9.80
CA LYS A 94 -1.03 -55.91 -8.37
C LYS A 94 0.31 -55.22 -8.11
N LEU A 95 1.28 -55.41 -9.00
CA LEU A 95 2.61 -54.79 -8.93
C LEU A 95 2.55 -53.27 -9.20
N ILE A 96 1.80 -52.84 -10.21
CA ILE A 96 1.61 -51.41 -10.53
C ILE A 96 0.88 -50.69 -9.39
N THR A 97 -0.18 -51.27 -8.83
CA THR A 97 -0.91 -50.66 -7.71
C THR A 97 -0.04 -50.51 -6.47
N GLY A 98 0.80 -51.51 -6.16
CA GLY A 98 1.78 -51.42 -5.08
C GLY A 98 2.80 -50.31 -5.29
N LEU A 99 3.33 -50.18 -6.51
CA LEU A 99 4.29 -49.14 -6.88
C LEU A 99 3.68 -47.72 -6.80
N ILE A 100 2.43 -47.56 -7.28
CA ILE A 100 1.68 -46.30 -7.19
C ILE A 100 1.45 -45.94 -5.72
N GLY A 101 1.01 -46.89 -4.88
CA GLY A 101 0.83 -46.65 -3.45
C GLY A 101 2.14 -46.22 -2.77
N LEU A 102 3.24 -46.93 -3.05
CA LEU A 102 4.56 -46.65 -2.48
C LEU A 102 5.08 -45.24 -2.84
N THR A 103 4.72 -44.71 -4.01
CA THR A 103 5.16 -43.39 -4.48
C THR A 103 4.20 -42.27 -4.08
N ILE A 104 2.89 -42.51 -4.04
CA ILE A 104 1.89 -41.52 -3.64
C ILE A 104 2.05 -41.14 -2.17
N ILE A 105 2.29 -42.10 -1.28
CA ILE A 105 2.41 -41.85 0.17
C ILE A 105 3.49 -40.79 0.50
N PRO A 106 4.77 -40.97 0.10
CA PRO A 106 5.82 -39.99 0.39
C PRO A 106 5.61 -38.67 -0.37
N THR A 107 5.07 -38.72 -1.60
CA THR A 107 4.79 -37.51 -2.38
C THR A 107 3.73 -36.65 -1.71
N PHE A 108 2.64 -37.26 -1.25
CA PHE A 108 1.55 -36.55 -0.57
C PHE A 108 2.02 -35.96 0.76
N LEU A 109 2.85 -36.69 1.50
CA LEU A 109 3.46 -36.21 2.74
C LEU A 109 4.36 -34.98 2.49
N LEU A 110 5.27 -35.07 1.52
CA LEU A 110 6.15 -33.96 1.13
C LEU A 110 5.35 -32.76 0.63
N PHE A 111 4.32 -32.98 -0.20
CA PHE A 111 3.46 -31.92 -0.69
C PHE A 111 2.73 -31.20 0.46
N SER A 112 2.20 -31.96 1.41
CA SER A 112 1.53 -31.39 2.59
C SER A 112 2.48 -30.54 3.44
N ILE A 113 3.72 -30.99 3.64
CA ILE A 113 4.76 -30.24 4.34
C ILE A 113 5.13 -28.98 3.55
N ALA A 114 5.30 -29.08 2.24
CA ALA A 114 5.64 -27.95 1.38
C ALA A 114 4.57 -26.86 1.41
N VAL A 115 3.28 -27.22 1.36
CA VAL A 115 2.16 -26.28 1.46
C VAL A 115 2.14 -25.57 2.82
N LYS A 116 2.41 -26.30 3.91
CA LYS A 116 2.53 -25.68 5.24
C LYS A 116 3.73 -24.74 5.31
N PHE A 117 4.87 -25.16 4.78
CA PHE A 117 6.09 -24.37 4.76
C PHE A 117 5.92 -23.08 3.95
N ILE A 118 5.32 -23.13 2.76
CA ILE A 118 5.09 -21.93 1.93
C ILE A 118 4.11 -20.96 2.59
N SER A 119 3.07 -21.47 3.26
CA SER A 119 2.12 -20.63 3.99
C SER A 119 2.83 -19.90 5.13
N ASN A 120 3.56 -20.65 5.97
CA ASN A 120 4.25 -20.07 7.12
C ASN A 120 5.38 -19.11 6.71
N SER A 121 6.10 -19.40 5.62
CA SER A 121 7.17 -18.52 5.14
C SER A 121 6.62 -17.23 4.54
N MET A 122 5.49 -17.30 3.83
CA MET A 122 4.74 -16.12 3.39
C MET A 122 4.34 -15.24 4.58
N ASP A 123 3.70 -15.83 5.60
CA ASP A 123 3.25 -15.07 6.77
C ASP A 123 4.41 -14.37 7.48
N TYR A 124 5.57 -15.03 7.62
CA TYR A 124 6.74 -14.44 8.25
C TYR A 124 7.35 -13.30 7.44
N TRP A 125 7.54 -13.50 6.13
CA TRP A 125 8.16 -12.51 5.26
C TRP A 125 7.28 -11.28 5.05
N PHE A 126 5.95 -11.46 4.95
CA PHE A 126 5.00 -10.36 4.82
C PHE A 126 4.83 -9.56 6.11
N ASN A 127 4.70 -10.22 7.27
CA ASN A 127 4.53 -9.50 8.53
C ASN A 127 5.73 -8.60 8.85
N LEU A 128 6.95 -9.09 8.72
CA LEU A 128 8.17 -8.30 8.98
C LEU A 128 8.26 -7.05 8.11
N GLN A 129 7.94 -7.15 6.82
CA GLN A 129 8.02 -6.00 5.92
C GLN A 129 6.86 -5.00 6.12
N VAL A 130 5.65 -5.51 6.34
CA VAL A 130 4.46 -4.67 6.54
C VAL A 130 4.55 -3.93 7.86
N GLU A 131 4.98 -4.60 8.94
CA GLU A 131 5.14 -4.00 10.26
C GLU A 131 6.19 -2.88 10.24
N GLN A 132 7.37 -3.13 9.66
CA GLN A 132 8.41 -2.11 9.53
C GLN A 132 7.98 -0.93 8.66
N SER A 133 7.25 -1.19 7.57
CA SER A 133 6.76 -0.13 6.69
C SER A 133 5.69 0.71 7.38
N LEU A 134 4.81 0.08 8.16
CA LEU A 134 3.79 0.75 8.94
C LEU A 134 4.40 1.59 10.06
N GLU A 135 5.38 1.04 10.79
CA GLU A 135 6.10 1.75 11.83
C GLU A 135 6.84 2.97 11.27
N LYS A 136 7.55 2.82 10.15
CA LYS A 136 8.20 3.93 9.46
C LYS A 136 7.20 4.97 8.95
N ALA A 137 6.07 4.55 8.38
CA ALA A 137 5.02 5.48 7.95
C ALA A 137 4.45 6.28 9.13
N LEU A 138 4.25 5.62 10.28
CA LEU A 138 3.84 6.27 11.52
C LEU A 138 4.91 7.22 12.07
N GLU A 139 6.18 6.83 12.02
CA GLU A 139 7.31 7.68 12.43
C GLU A 139 7.39 8.93 11.55
N VAL A 140 7.34 8.77 10.22
CA VAL A 140 7.35 9.89 9.25
C VAL A 140 6.13 10.79 9.48
N GLY A 141 4.94 10.22 9.68
CA GLY A 141 3.74 10.98 10.01
C GLY A 141 3.91 11.81 11.28
N LYS A 142 4.37 11.20 12.38
CA LYS A 142 4.63 11.90 13.65
C LYS A 142 5.67 13.01 13.50
N ARG A 143 6.81 12.72 12.86
CA ARG A 143 7.85 13.73 12.60
C ARG A 143 7.32 14.90 11.78
N TYR A 144 6.50 14.63 10.77
CA TYR A 144 5.87 15.68 9.99
C TYR A 144 5.01 16.62 10.84
N TYR A 145 4.20 16.07 11.76
CA TYR A 145 3.39 16.89 12.68
C TYR A 145 4.24 17.70 13.66
N ASP A 146 5.32 17.12 14.17
CA ASP A 146 6.23 17.79 15.11
C ASP A 146 7.02 18.91 14.43
N ASP A 147 7.52 18.68 13.21
CA ASP A 147 8.22 19.68 12.40
C ASP A 147 7.28 20.81 11.98
N ALA A 148 6.05 20.48 11.54
CA ALA A 148 5.05 21.47 11.18
C ALA A 148 4.67 22.34 12.39
N SER A 149 4.53 21.73 13.57
CA SER A 149 4.25 22.45 14.82
C SER A 149 5.39 23.36 15.24
N SER A 150 6.63 22.86 15.19
CA SER A 150 7.83 23.61 15.58
C SER A 150 8.12 24.77 14.62
N SER A 151 8.00 24.53 13.32
CA SER A 151 8.10 25.54 12.26
C SER A 151 7.05 26.64 12.44
N LEU A 152 5.79 26.26 12.68
CA LEU A 152 4.72 27.22 12.92
C LEU A 152 4.99 28.05 14.19
N LEU A 153 5.46 27.42 15.26
CA LEU A 153 5.78 28.12 16.51
C LEU A 153 6.91 29.13 16.32
N TYR A 154 7.97 28.75 15.60
CA TYR A 154 9.10 29.62 15.27
C TYR A 154 8.63 30.86 14.47
N VAL A 155 7.86 30.64 13.40
CA VAL A 155 7.26 31.73 12.61
C VAL A 155 6.39 32.63 13.48
N SER A 156 5.59 32.04 14.38
CA SER A 156 4.69 32.77 15.26
C SER A 156 5.46 33.64 16.26
N GLN A 157 6.57 33.15 16.80
CA GLN A 157 7.43 33.91 17.70
C GLN A 157 8.09 35.09 16.97
N ASN A 158 8.58 34.88 15.75
CA ASN A 158 9.15 35.96 14.93
C ASN A 158 8.13 37.07 14.66
N ILE A 159 6.91 36.69 14.23
CA ILE A 159 5.82 37.66 14.00
C ILE A 159 5.42 38.34 15.32
N SER A 160 5.43 37.61 16.44
CA SER A 160 5.05 38.16 17.75
C SER A 160 5.94 39.34 18.17
N GLY A 161 7.23 39.30 17.84
CA GLY A 161 8.17 40.39 18.11
C GLY A 161 7.79 41.67 17.37
N ASP A 162 7.47 41.56 16.09
CA ASP A 162 7.05 42.69 15.25
C ASP A 162 5.68 43.25 15.68
N VAL A 163 4.72 42.36 15.95
CA VAL A 163 3.39 42.74 16.43
C VAL A 163 3.46 43.43 17.80
N THR A 164 4.31 42.95 18.71
CA THR A 164 4.50 43.57 20.03
C THR A 164 5.06 44.99 19.93
N LYS A 165 6.01 45.24 19.00
CA LYS A 165 6.54 46.58 18.72
C LYS A 165 5.44 47.53 18.21
N ILE A 166 4.59 47.06 17.29
CA ILE A 166 3.48 47.84 16.74
C ILE A 166 2.44 48.16 17.83
N LEU A 167 2.07 47.16 18.66
CA LEU A 167 1.11 47.33 19.75
C LEU A 167 1.60 48.26 20.87
N SER A 168 2.91 48.40 21.05
CA SER A 168 3.52 49.30 22.03
C SER A 168 3.43 50.79 21.62
N ARG A 169 3.07 51.09 20.36
CA ARG A 169 2.82 52.44 19.84
C ARG A 169 1.35 52.58 19.38
N PRO A 170 0.37 52.61 20.30
CA PRO A 170 -1.04 52.61 19.92
C PRO A 170 -1.45 53.93 19.26
N SER A 171 -1.87 53.86 17.99
CA SER A 171 -2.56 54.91 17.25
C SER A 171 -3.98 54.45 16.91
N SER A 172 -4.94 55.37 16.76
CA SER A 172 -6.32 55.04 16.37
C SER A 172 -6.40 54.37 14.98
N LYS A 173 -5.37 54.54 14.13
CA LYS A 173 -5.24 53.89 12.81
C LYS A 173 -4.56 52.51 12.86
N THR A 174 -4.09 52.06 14.02
CA THR A 174 -3.27 50.83 14.16
C THR A 174 -4.03 49.56 13.74
N LEU A 175 -5.35 49.46 13.96
CA LEU A 175 -6.12 48.25 13.61
C LEU A 175 -6.27 48.05 12.09
N LYS A 176 -6.52 49.13 11.33
CA LYS A 176 -6.58 49.08 9.86
C LYS A 176 -5.20 48.78 9.26
N GLN A 177 -4.14 49.33 9.85
CA GLN A 177 -2.76 49.00 9.45
C GLN A 177 -2.39 47.55 9.79
N MET A 178 -2.85 47.01 10.92
CA MET A 178 -2.55 45.65 11.36
C MET A 178 -3.06 44.60 10.36
N ASN A 179 -4.27 44.76 9.82
CA ASN A 179 -4.78 43.83 8.80
C ASN A 179 -3.91 43.83 7.53
N LYS A 180 -3.36 44.99 7.13
CA LYS A 180 -2.45 45.10 5.98
C LYS A 180 -1.09 44.47 6.29
N VAL A 181 -0.59 44.62 7.51
CA VAL A 181 0.64 44.00 7.99
C VAL A 181 0.50 42.47 8.02
N PHE A 182 -0.61 41.96 8.55
CA PHE A 182 -0.86 40.52 8.63
C PHE A 182 -0.90 39.86 7.25
N ARG A 183 -1.52 40.52 6.26
CA ARG A 183 -1.53 40.03 4.87
C ARG A 183 -0.13 39.88 4.27
N ARG A 184 0.85 40.70 4.67
CA ARG A 184 2.24 40.58 4.21
C ARG A 184 2.93 39.33 4.77
N TYR A 185 2.54 38.86 5.95
CA TYR A 185 3.09 37.66 6.57
C TYR A 185 2.39 36.36 6.12
N LEU A 186 1.22 36.42 5.48
CA LEU A 186 0.48 35.20 5.10
C LEU A 186 1.16 34.42 3.96
N ALA A 187 1.50 35.09 2.86
CA ALA A 187 2.03 34.42 1.67
C ALA A 187 3.49 33.90 1.83
N PRO A 188 4.45 34.68 2.36
CA PRO A 188 5.84 34.21 2.47
C PRO A 188 6.03 33.13 3.54
N SER A 189 5.22 33.17 4.60
CA SER A 189 5.37 32.29 5.77
C SER A 189 4.51 31.03 5.72
N HIS A 190 3.83 30.78 4.59
CA HIS A 190 2.92 29.63 4.40
C HIS A 190 1.91 29.54 5.55
N LEU A 191 1.26 30.67 5.86
CA LEU A 191 0.23 30.75 6.89
C LEU A 191 -1.13 30.88 6.22
N ASP A 192 -2.07 30.07 6.66
CA ASP A 192 -3.46 30.10 6.20
C ASP A 192 -4.31 31.08 7.00
N GLY A 193 -3.82 31.51 8.17
CA GLY A 193 -4.51 32.49 9.00
C GLY A 193 -3.63 33.12 10.07
N LEU A 194 -3.95 34.37 10.39
CA LEU A 194 -3.32 35.16 11.45
C LEU A 194 -4.39 36.00 12.16
N TYR A 195 -4.45 35.88 13.48
CA TYR A 195 -5.44 36.56 14.32
C TYR A 195 -4.75 37.20 15.51
N LEU A 196 -5.26 38.36 15.90
CA LEU A 196 -4.90 39.01 17.14
C LEU A 196 -6.10 38.96 18.08
N LEU A 197 -5.93 38.34 19.23
CA LEU A 197 -6.92 38.32 20.31
C LEU A 197 -6.54 39.34 21.37
N LYS A 198 -7.51 40.11 21.83
CA LYS A 198 -7.43 40.97 23.02
C LYS A 198 -8.59 40.61 23.94
N ASN A 199 -8.31 40.22 25.18
CA ASN A 199 -9.35 39.84 26.15
C ASN A 199 -10.42 38.88 25.55
N LYS A 200 -9.98 37.82 24.86
CA LYS A 200 -10.83 36.81 24.18
C LYS A 200 -11.66 37.29 22.98
N LYS A 201 -11.47 38.54 22.54
CA LYS A 201 -12.09 39.07 21.32
C LYS A 201 -11.06 39.21 20.21
N ILE A 202 -11.43 38.79 19.00
CA ILE A 202 -10.58 38.97 17.82
C ILE A 202 -10.62 40.45 17.44
N VAL A 203 -9.46 41.11 17.47
CA VAL A 203 -9.31 42.55 17.18
C VAL A 203 -8.68 42.81 15.81
N ALA A 204 -7.96 41.84 15.25
CA ALA A 204 -7.44 41.88 13.88
C ALA A 204 -7.39 40.46 13.30
N LYS A 205 -7.62 40.32 12.00
CA LYS A 205 -7.59 39.03 11.30
C LYS A 205 -7.11 39.17 9.86
N ALA A 206 -6.40 38.18 9.37
CA ALA A 206 -6.13 37.94 7.96
C ALA A 206 -6.11 36.43 7.72
N GLU A 207 -6.86 35.92 6.76
CA GLU A 207 -7.07 34.48 6.56
C GLU A 207 -7.27 34.15 5.08
N TYR A 208 -6.77 32.98 4.66
CA TYR A 208 -7.02 32.34 3.36
C TYR A 208 -8.05 31.18 3.46
N SER A 209 -8.25 30.62 4.64
CA SER A 209 -9.23 29.56 4.94
C SER A 209 -10.57 30.11 5.49
N GLU A 210 -11.60 29.28 5.54
CA GLU A 210 -12.95 29.62 6.05
C GLU A 210 -13.17 29.07 7.47
N VAL A 211 -12.29 29.35 8.43
CA VAL A 211 -12.50 28.88 9.80
C VAL A 211 -13.39 29.86 10.57
N ASP A 212 -14.51 29.37 11.10
CA ASP A 212 -15.41 30.17 11.93
C ASP A 212 -14.67 30.77 13.16
N PRO A 213 -14.64 32.11 13.30
CA PRO A 213 -14.01 32.81 14.43
C PRO A 213 -14.43 32.30 15.82
N ARG A 214 -15.65 31.80 15.98
CA ARG A 214 -16.14 31.26 17.27
C ARG A 214 -15.37 30.01 17.71
N ARG A 215 -14.86 29.22 16.77
CA ARG A 215 -14.12 27.99 17.06
C ARG A 215 -12.70 28.25 17.53
N ILE A 216 -12.06 29.28 16.99
CA ILE A 216 -10.72 29.72 17.42
C ILE A 216 -10.75 30.11 18.91
N ILE A 217 -11.80 30.80 19.35
CA ILE A 217 -12.00 31.16 20.76
C ILE A 217 -12.18 29.91 21.62
N LYS A 218 -12.94 28.91 21.16
CA LYS A 218 -13.11 27.64 21.88
C LYS A 218 -11.79 26.84 22.00
N LEU A 219 -10.96 26.85 20.95
CA LEU A 219 -9.64 26.20 20.96
C LEU A 219 -8.68 26.91 21.93
N TYR A 220 -8.67 28.25 21.90
CA TYR A 220 -7.96 29.07 22.88
C TYR A 220 -8.38 28.69 24.31
N GLU A 221 -9.67 28.60 24.59
CA GLU A 221 -10.15 28.26 25.93
C GLU A 221 -9.82 26.83 26.36
N ARG A 222 -9.78 25.85 25.44
CA ARG A 222 -9.39 24.48 25.78
C ARG A 222 -7.91 24.36 26.12
N LYS A 223 -7.04 24.99 25.34
CA LYS A 223 -5.58 24.80 25.47
C LYS A 223 -4.95 25.82 26.42
N VAL A 224 -5.25 27.10 26.25
CA VAL A 224 -4.60 28.19 27.01
C VAL A 224 -5.17 28.32 28.43
N LYS A 225 -6.45 28.00 28.66
CA LYS A 225 -7.03 28.00 30.02
C LYS A 225 -6.54 26.82 30.86
N LYS A 226 -6.35 25.65 30.25
CA LYS A 226 -5.82 24.45 30.95
C LYS A 226 -4.36 24.65 31.35
N ASP A 227 -3.62 25.45 30.59
CA ASP A 227 -2.22 25.82 30.81
C ASP A 227 -2.04 27.17 31.52
N SER A 228 -3.05 27.67 32.24
CA SER A 228 -3.08 29.02 32.86
C SER A 228 -1.94 29.35 33.83
N ARG A 229 -1.03 28.41 34.12
CA ARG A 229 0.21 28.66 34.90
C ARG A 229 1.42 28.99 34.02
N HIS A 230 1.44 28.64 32.74
CA HIS A 230 2.55 28.89 31.84
C HIS A 230 2.19 29.96 30.80
N LYS A 231 2.89 31.10 30.90
CA LYS A 231 2.86 32.20 29.92
C LYS A 231 3.72 31.85 28.69
N THR A 232 3.68 30.60 28.24
CA THR A 232 4.57 30.07 27.20
C THR A 232 3.81 29.96 25.88
N PRO A 233 4.52 30.06 24.74
CA PRO A 233 3.96 29.74 23.43
C PRO A 233 3.50 28.28 23.35
N SER A 234 2.33 28.01 22.77
CA SER A 234 1.79 26.64 22.66
C SER A 234 1.18 26.38 21.29
N THR A 235 1.25 25.13 20.81
CA THR A 235 0.59 24.68 19.57
C THR A 235 -0.57 23.73 19.86
N THR A 236 -1.50 23.63 18.90
CA THR A 236 -2.63 22.70 18.94
C THR A 236 -3.04 22.32 17.54
N ILE A 237 -3.21 21.03 17.33
CA ILE A 237 -3.73 20.46 16.09
C ILE A 237 -5.24 20.31 16.22
N TYR A 238 -5.95 20.66 15.16
CA TYR A 238 -7.40 20.62 15.08
C TYR A 238 -7.83 20.09 13.72
N SER A 239 -8.66 19.04 13.72
CA SER A 239 -9.23 18.48 12.50
C SER A 239 -10.63 19.04 12.24
N HIS A 240 -10.89 19.52 11.02
CA HIS A 240 -12.19 20.04 10.59
C HIS A 240 -12.48 19.78 9.12
N LYS A 241 -13.66 19.20 8.82
CA LYS A 241 -14.13 18.92 7.44
C LYS A 241 -13.04 18.25 6.59
N ASN A 242 -12.42 17.20 7.12
CA ASN A 242 -11.37 16.44 6.45
C ASN A 242 -10.07 17.23 6.16
N LYS A 243 -9.85 18.34 6.86
CA LYS A 243 -8.60 19.13 6.82
C LYS A 243 -8.03 19.23 8.22
N GLU A 244 -6.75 18.97 8.38
CA GLU A 244 -6.07 19.21 9.64
C GLU A 244 -5.42 20.60 9.64
N LEU A 245 -5.56 21.29 10.76
CA LEU A 245 -5.10 22.66 10.96
C LEU A 245 -4.27 22.71 12.23
N ILE A 246 -3.07 23.29 12.16
CA ILE A 246 -2.27 23.60 13.33
C ILE A 246 -2.48 25.06 13.69
N PHE A 247 -2.74 25.31 14.96
CA PHE A 247 -2.82 26.64 15.56
C PHE A 247 -1.68 26.83 16.53
N ALA A 248 -0.96 27.94 16.44
CA ALA A 248 -0.02 28.36 17.48
C ALA A 248 -0.56 29.59 18.21
N PHE A 249 -0.50 29.55 19.54
CA PHE A 249 -0.93 30.61 20.44
C PHE A 249 0.31 31.21 21.12
N VAL A 250 0.60 32.47 20.84
CA VAL A 250 1.76 33.18 21.41
C VAL A 250 1.26 34.35 22.26
N PRO A 251 1.53 34.37 23.58
CA PRO A 251 1.16 35.50 24.42
C PRO A 251 1.99 36.74 24.08
N LEU A 252 1.35 37.89 24.00
CA LEU A 252 1.99 39.18 23.76
C LEU A 252 1.91 40.06 25.01
N ALA A 253 3.02 40.72 25.36
CA ALA A 253 3.12 41.65 26.49
C ALA A 253 3.65 43.03 26.04
N PRO A 254 2.86 43.80 25.27
CA PRO A 254 3.29 45.11 24.79
C PRO A 254 3.47 46.11 25.94
N LYS A 255 4.48 46.97 25.84
CA LYS A 255 4.72 48.08 26.79
C LYS A 255 3.99 49.32 26.29
N ILE A 256 2.88 49.69 26.92
CA ILE A 256 2.03 50.82 26.50
C ILE A 256 2.21 51.96 27.51
N LYS A 257 2.63 53.15 27.05
CA LYS A 257 2.84 54.34 27.89
C LYS A 257 3.65 54.05 29.17
N LYS A 258 4.81 53.39 29.04
CA LYS A 258 5.71 52.97 30.13
C LYS A 258 5.16 51.93 31.12
N LYS A 259 3.90 51.46 31.00
CA LYS A 259 3.37 50.31 31.76
C LYS A 259 3.30 49.08 30.86
N ALA A 260 3.86 47.96 31.32
CA ALA A 260 3.70 46.68 30.65
C ALA A 260 2.25 46.22 30.76
N SER A 261 1.63 45.81 29.65
CA SER A 261 0.35 45.11 29.70
C SER A 261 0.53 43.80 30.46
N LYS A 262 -0.48 43.39 31.25
CA LYS A 262 -0.43 42.08 31.93
C LYS A 262 -0.21 40.97 30.89
N PRO A 263 0.72 40.03 31.11
CA PRO A 263 0.90 38.87 30.22
C PRO A 263 -0.42 38.12 30.05
N GLY A 264 -0.79 37.78 28.82
CA GLY A 264 -2.07 37.13 28.50
C GLY A 264 -3.23 38.08 28.19
N THR A 265 -2.99 39.40 28.11
CA THR A 265 -4.00 40.36 27.63
C THR A 265 -4.17 40.28 26.11
N TYR A 266 -3.07 40.02 25.40
CA TYR A 266 -3.02 39.90 23.95
C TYR A 266 -2.43 38.54 23.55
N TYR A 267 -3.00 37.91 22.53
CA TYR A 267 -2.47 36.69 21.94
C TYR A 267 -2.39 36.83 20.42
N LEU A 268 -1.25 36.45 19.86
CA LEU A 268 -1.13 36.18 18.45
C LEU A 268 -1.53 34.73 18.21
N VAL A 269 -2.42 34.51 17.26
CA VAL A 269 -2.81 33.17 16.80
C VAL A 269 -2.45 33.04 15.35
N THR A 270 -1.61 32.08 15.03
CA THR A 270 -1.26 31.73 13.66
C THR A 270 -1.89 30.38 13.33
N MET A 271 -2.17 30.17 12.05
CA MET A 271 -2.80 28.97 11.55
C MET A 271 -2.09 28.50 10.30
N ARG A 272 -1.87 27.19 10.20
CA ARG A 272 -1.37 26.51 9.01
C ARG A 272 -2.17 25.24 8.76
N LYS A 273 -2.52 24.97 7.51
CA LYS A 273 -3.16 23.76 7.04
C LYS A 273 -2.11 22.69 6.81
N ILE A 274 -2.43 21.49 7.26
CA ILE A 274 -1.69 20.27 6.99
C ILE A 274 -2.36 19.63 5.76
N PRO A 275 -1.58 19.30 4.71
CA PRO A 275 -2.08 18.63 3.52
C PRO A 275 -2.67 17.25 3.82
#